data_AF-A0A7K4FZI1-F1
#
_entry.id   AF-A0A7K4FZI1-F1
#
_cell.length_a   1.000
_cell.length_b   1.000
_cell.length_c   1.000
_cell.angle_alpha   90.00
_cell.angle_beta   90.00
_cell.angle_gamma   90.00
#
_symmetry.space_group_name_H-M   'P 1'
#
loop_
_entity.id
_entity.type
_entity.pdbx_description
1 polymer ?
#
loop_
_entity_poly.entity_id
_entity_poly.type
_entity_poly.pdbx_seq_one_letter_code
_entity_poly.pdbx_strand_id
1 'polypeptide(L)' 'MSEDEKGKRFIELIDQQNNIQWSIIAKLTLLVNSKWNSSQLQNEIELLIQTHSKITKELNSLDKNNSIL' A
#
# COMPACT_ATOMS: atom_id res chain seq x y z
N MET A 1 4.76 10.32 28.04
CA MET A 1 5.23 10.44 26.64
C MET A 1 5.01 11.88 26.22
N SER A 2 6.06 12.58 25.80
CA SER A 2 5.96 13.97 25.32
C SER A 2 5.20 14.04 23.99
N GLU A 3 4.75 15.23 23.58
CA GLU A 3 4.12 15.42 22.26
C GLU A 3 5.07 15.05 21.11
N ASP A 4 6.37 15.31 21.27
CA ASP A 4 7.38 14.91 20.28
C ASP A 4 7.51 13.39 20.16
N GLU A 5 7.47 12.67 21.29
CA GLU A 5 7.48 11.21 21.31
C GLU A 5 6.20 10.62 20.68
N LYS A 6 5.04 11.28 20.85
CA LYS A 6 3.79 10.91 20.17
C LYS A 6 3.87 11.12 18.67
N GLY A 7 4.39 12.26 18.23
CA GLY A 7 4.58 12.56 16.81
C GLY A 7 5.51 11.55 16.13
N LYS A 8 6.66 11.25 16.74
CA LYS A 8 7.59 10.23 16.23
C LYS A 8 6.93 8.86 16.14
N ARG A 9 6.22 8.45 17.20
CA ARG A 9 5.54 7.15 17.22
C ARG A 9 4.44 7.05 16.15
N PHE A 10 3.74 8.15 15.86
CA PHE A 10 2.73 8.19 14.82
C PHE A 10 3.34 7.91 13.43
N ILE A 11 4.45 8.58 13.09
CA ILE A 11 5.15 8.37 11.80
C ILE A 11 5.66 6.93 11.69
N GLU A 12 6.27 6.38 12.75
CA GLU A 12 6.71 4.98 12.77
C GLU A 12 5.56 4.00 12.49
N LEU A 13 4.37 4.25 13.04
CA LEU A 13 3.20 3.40 12.83
C LEU A 13 2.68 3.47 11.39
N ILE A 14 2.71 4.65 10.77
CA ILE A 14 2.35 4.83 9.35
C ILE A 14 3.32 4.04 8.46
N ASP A 15 4.63 4.15 8.70
CA ASP A 15 5.63 3.39 7.93
C ASP A 15 5.46 1.88 8.09
N GLN A 16 5.20 1.41 9.31
CA GLN A 16 4.92 0.00 9.57
C GLN A 16 3.66 -0.48 8.85
N GLN A 17 2.59 0.31 8.90
CA GLN A 17 1.34 0.00 8.20
C GLN A 17 1.56 -0.09 6.69
N ASN A 18 2.29 0.87 6.10
CA ASN A 18 2.63 0.89 4.68
C ASN A 18 3.41 -0.37 4.27
N ASN A 19 4.41 -0.76 5.06
CA ASN A 19 5.20 -1.97 4.80
C ASN A 19 4.34 -3.25 4.83
N ILE A 20 3.41 -3.35 5.79
CA ILE A 20 2.48 -4.49 5.87
C ILE A 20 1.55 -4.53 4.65
N GLN A 21 0.98 -3.38 4.26
CA GLN A 21 0.12 -3.30 3.08
C GLN A 21 0.85 -3.77 1.81
N TRP A 22 2.11 -3.37 1.61
CA TRP A 22 2.92 -3.83 0.48
C TRP A 22 3.16 -5.34 0.50
N SER A 23 3.41 -5.93 1.68
CA SER A 23 3.57 -7.38 1.84
C SER A 23 2.28 -8.14 1.48
N ILE A 24 1.12 -7.60 1.88
CA ILE A 24 -0.20 -8.16 1.50
C ILE A 24 -0.37 -8.11 -0.01
N ILE A 25 -0.12 -6.97 -0.65
CA ILE A 25 -0.25 -6.81 -2.11
C ILE A 25 0.66 -7.79 -2.85
N ALA A 26 1.91 -7.96 -2.40
CA ALA A 26 2.83 -8.92 -2.99
C ALA A 26 2.30 -10.37 -2.91
N LYS A 27 1.78 -10.77 -1.74
CA LYS A 27 1.18 -12.10 -1.56
C LYS A 27 -0.06 -12.30 -2.41
N LEU A 28 -0.96 -11.32 -2.47
CA LEU A 28 -2.15 -11.36 -3.32
C LEU A 28 -1.78 -11.46 -4.80
N THR A 29 -0.73 -10.75 -5.23
CA THR A 29 -0.20 -10.83 -6.60
C THR A 29 0.31 -12.23 -6.91
N LEU A 30 1.09 -12.84 -6.02
CA LEU A 30 1.58 -14.22 -6.19
C LEU A 30 0.44 -15.22 -6.28
N LEU A 31 -0.60 -14.99 -5.48
CA LEU A 31 -1.76 -15.84 -5.35
C LEU A 31 -2.68 -15.79 -6.58
N VAL A 32 -2.86 -14.60 -7.16
CA VAL A 32 -3.46 -14.44 -8.49
C VAL A 32 -2.63 -15.19 -9.54
N ASN A 33 -1.31 -14.98 -9.54
CA ASN A 33 -0.39 -15.60 -10.50
C ASN A 33 -0.30 -17.12 -10.38
N SER A 34 -0.68 -17.70 -9.23
CA SER A 34 -0.76 -19.16 -9.06
C SER A 34 -1.96 -19.77 -9.77
N LYS A 35 -2.80 -18.97 -10.45
CA LYS A 35 -3.94 -19.42 -11.28
C LYS A 35 -4.86 -20.42 -10.56
N TRP A 36 -5.26 -20.12 -9.34
CA TRP A 36 -6.21 -20.95 -8.60
C TRP A 36 -7.57 -21.09 -9.31
N ASN A 37 -8.49 -21.87 -8.75
CA ASN A 37 -9.72 -22.25 -9.46
C ASN A 37 -10.85 -21.19 -9.47
N SER A 38 -10.70 -20.08 -8.76
CA SER A 38 -11.67 -18.97 -8.76
C SER A 38 -11.21 -17.80 -9.63
N SER A 39 -11.62 -17.81 -10.90
CA SER A 39 -11.33 -16.72 -11.86
C SER A 39 -12.01 -15.40 -11.46
N GLN A 40 -13.22 -15.45 -10.90
CA GLN A 40 -13.90 -14.25 -10.39
C GLN A 40 -13.06 -13.57 -9.30
N LEU A 41 -12.60 -14.34 -8.30
CA LEU A 41 -11.81 -13.79 -7.20
C LEU A 41 -10.43 -13.30 -7.66
N GLN A 42 -9.84 -13.91 -8.69
CA GLN A 42 -8.60 -13.39 -9.30
C GLN A 42 -8.83 -11.99 -9.86
N ASN A 43 -9.86 -11.83 -10.68
CA ASN A 43 -10.18 -10.55 -11.31
C ASN A 43 -10.49 -9.46 -10.26
N GLU A 44 -11.24 -9.80 -9.21
CA GLU A 44 -11.54 -8.87 -8.11
C GLU A 44 -10.26 -8.43 -7.38
N ILE A 45 -9.37 -9.37 -7.05
CA ILE A 45 -8.10 -9.08 -6.38
C ILE A 45 -7.14 -8.28 -7.28
N GLU A 46 -7.04 -8.63 -8.56
CA GLU A 46 -6.25 -7.88 -9.54
C GLU A 46 -6.71 -6.43 -9.63
N LEU A 47 -8.02 -6.20 -9.71
CA LEU A 47 -8.59 -4.85 -9.76
C LEU A 47 -8.26 -4.05 -8.49
N LEU A 48 -8.35 -4.68 -7.31
CA LEU A 48 -7.98 -4.05 -6.04
C LEU A 48 -6.48 -3.67 -6.02
N ILE A 49 -5.60 -4.56 -6.45
CA ILE A 49 -4.14 -4.31 -6.54
C ILE A 49 -3.84 -3.17 -7.52
N GLN A 50 -4.44 -3.19 -8.71
CA GLN A 50 -4.23 -2.16 -9.72
C GLN A 50 -4.72 -0.79 -9.24
N THR A 51 -5.91 -0.74 -8.63
CA THR A 51 -6.49 0.48 -8.08
C THR A 51 -5.61 1.04 -6.98
N HIS A 52 -5.18 0.20 -6.04
CA HIS A 52 -4.24 0.60 -5.00
C HIS A 52 -2.94 1.16 -5.60
N SER A 53 -2.31 0.44 -6.53
CA SER A 53 -1.06 0.88 -7.16
C SER A 53 -1.21 2.23 -7.88
N LYS A 54 -2.35 2.46 -8.56
CA LYS A 54 -2.64 3.74 -9.20
C LYS A 54 -2.73 4.88 -8.19
N ILE A 55 -3.52 4.70 -7.12
CA ILE A 55 -3.67 5.70 -6.05
C ILE A 55 -2.31 6.00 -5.40
N THR A 56 -1.52 4.97 -5.07
CA THR A 56 -0.19 5.17 -4.47
C THR A 56 0.77 5.93 -5.40
N LYS A 57 0.76 5.63 -6.71
CA LYS A 57 1.57 6.39 -7.68
C LYS A 57 1.14 7.85 -7.75
N GLU A 58 -0.16 8.12 -7.71
CA GLU A 58 -0.71 9.47 -7.72
C GLU A 58 -0.31 10.23 -6.46
N LEU A 59 -0.50 9.64 -5.27
CA LEU A 59 -0.06 10.21 -3.98
C LEU A 59 1.44 10.51 -3.97
N ASN A 60 2.28 9.56 -4.39
CA ASN A 60 3.73 9.77 -4.46
C ASN A 60 4.13 10.84 -5.48
N SER A 61 3.33 11.06 -6.53
CA SER A 61 3.57 12.12 -7.51
C SER A 61 3.16 13.48 -6.97
N LEU A 62 2.07 13.55 -6.19
CA LEU A 62 1.67 14.76 -5.48
C LEU A 62 2.72 15.14 -4.45
N ASP A 63 3.23 14.21 -3.66
CA ASP A 63 4.28 14.46 -2.67
C ASP A 63 5.58 14.99 -3.32
N LYS A 64 5.99 14.41 -4.45
CA LYS A 64 7.13 14.92 -5.25
C LYS A 64 6.92 16.33 -5.80
N ASN A 65 5.70 16.66 -6.21
CA ASN A 65 5.35 17.98 -6.72
C ASN A 65 5.13 19.00 -5.59
N ASN A 66 4.84 18.53 -4.38
CA ASN A 66 4.76 19.31 -3.15
C ASN A 66 6.11 19.38 -2.44
N SER A 67 7.22 19.49 -3.18
CA SER A 67 8.56 19.80 -2.63
C SER A 67 8.54 21.17 -1.94
N ILE A 68 7.93 21.21 -0.77
CA ILE A 68 8.10 22.17 0.30
C ILE A 68 9.06 21.49 1.28
N LEU A 69 10.25 21.18 0.77
CA LEU A 69 11.49 21.12 1.54
C LEU A 69 12.42 22.15 0.90
#